data_AF-A0A7W2RWG9-F1
#
_entry.id   AF-A0A7W2RWG9-F1
#
_cell.length_a   1.000
_cell.length_b   1.000
_cell.length_c   1.000
_cell.angle_alpha   90.00
_cell.angle_beta   90.00
_cell.angle_gamma   90.00
#
_symmetry.space_group_name_H-M   'P 1'
#
loop_
_entity.id
_entity.type
_entity.pdbx_description
1 polymer ?
#
loop_
_entity_poly.entity_id
_entity_poly.type
_entity_poly.pdbx_seq_one_letter_code
_entity_poly.pdbx_strand_id
1 'polypeptide(L)' 'MSTSEGNNEKLESPIIFWASIGVCIGCSLGVTMKLDNVAMVLSGLAGLFIGLGVGYGTKKSQDKSDEQN' A
#
# COMPACT_ATOMS: atom_id res chain seq x y z
N MET A 1 -11.74 0.52 -25.63
CA MET A 1 -11.16 1.45 -24.63
C MET A 1 -12.26 1.70 -23.62
N SER A 2 -12.42 0.79 -22.66
CA SER A 2 -13.47 0.91 -21.65
C SER A 2 -12.93 1.79 -20.54
N THR A 3 -13.46 3.00 -20.51
CA THR A 3 -13.30 3.97 -19.44
C THR A 3 -13.64 3.26 -18.13
N SER A 4 -12.64 3.12 -17.25
CA SER A 4 -12.80 2.57 -15.92
C SER A 4 -13.69 3.54 -15.14
N GLU A 5 -15.00 3.28 -15.15
CA GLU A 5 -15.95 3.92 -14.26
C GLU A 5 -15.45 3.72 -12.83
N GLY A 6 -15.28 4.84 -12.13
CA GLY A 6 -14.85 4.89 -10.75
C GLY A 6 -15.94 4.33 -9.86
N ASN A 7 -16.00 3.01 -9.76
CA ASN A 7 -16.58 2.38 -8.60
C ASN A 7 -15.77 2.85 -7.39
N ASN A 8 -16.43 3.47 -6.42
CA ASN A 8 -15.92 3.62 -5.07
C ASN A 8 -16.00 2.24 -4.40
N GLU A 9 -15.39 1.24 -5.04
CA GLU A 9 -15.39 -0.13 -4.57
C GLU A 9 -14.52 -0.18 -3.33
N LYS A 10 -15.20 -0.38 -2.21
CA LYS A 10 -14.64 -0.77 -0.93
C LYS A 10 -13.47 -1.71 -1.20
N LEU A 11 -12.25 -1.24 -0.94
CA LEU A 11 -11.04 -2.04 -1.14
C LEU A 11 -11.22 -3.35 -0.38
N GLU A 12 -11.47 -4.48 -1.07
CA GLU A 12 -11.66 -5.79 -0.42
C GLU A 12 -10.46 -6.17 0.45
N SER A 13 -9.29 -5.64 0.09
CA SER A 13 -8.04 -5.82 0.83
C SER A 13 -7.20 -4.55 0.80
N PRO A 14 -7.58 -3.51 1.59
CA PRO A 14 -6.86 -2.23 1.62
C PRO A 14 -5.42 -2.44 2.06
N ILE A 15 -5.19 -3.41 2.95
CA ILE A 15 -3.88 -3.80 3.46
C ILE A 15 -2.97 -4.30 2.34
N ILE A 16 -3.44 -5.22 1.49
CA ILE A 16 -2.63 -5.75 0.39
C ILE A 16 -2.35 -4.67 -0.66
N PHE A 17 -3.36 -3.85 -0.97
CA PHE A 17 -3.21 -2.74 -1.91
C PHE A 17 -2.13 -1.75 -1.46
N TRP A 18 -2.25 -1.21 -0.24
CA TRP A 18 -1.27 -0.26 0.30
C TRP A 18 0.11 -0.88 0.54
N ALA A 19 0.18 -2.15 0.95
CA ALA A 19 1.45 -2.88 1.09
C ALA A 19 2.18 -3.03 -0.26
N SER A 20 1.46 -3.36 -1.33
CA SER A 20 2.05 -3.50 -2.67
C SER A 20 2.62 -2.18 -3.19
N ILE A 21 1.90 -1.07 -2.99
CA ILE A 21 2.36 0.28 -3.35
C ILE A 21 3.59 0.65 -2.54
N GLY A 22 3.56 0.40 -1.23
CA GLY A 22 4.68 0.66 -0.33
C GLY A 22 5.96 -0.08 -0.75
N VAL A 23 5.85 -1.38 -1.08
CA VAL A 23 6.98 -2.18 -1.59
C VAL A 23 7.51 -1.64 -2.92
N CYS A 24 6.64 -1.33 -3.88
CA CYS A 24 7.07 -0.81 -5.19
C CYS A 24 7.84 0.51 -5.06
N ILE A 25 7.36 1.43 -4.21
CA ILE A 25 8.03 2.70 -3.94
C ILE A 25 9.36 2.46 -3.21
N GLY A 26 9.37 1.60 -2.18
CA GLY A 26 10.58 1.26 -1.43
C GLY A 26 11.68 0.66 -2.32
N CYS A 27 11.32 -0.28 -3.20
CA CYS A 27 12.24 -0.84 -4.17
C CYS A 27 12.73 0.21 -5.18
N SER A 28 11.84 1.04 -5.72
CA SER A 28 12.22 2.07 -6.71
C SER A 28 13.20 3.10 -6.13
N LEU A 29 12.97 3.53 -4.89
CA LEU A 29 13.89 4.42 -4.17
C LEU A 29 15.21 3.72 -3.83
N GLY A 30 15.16 2.44 -3.45
CA GLY A 30 16.33 1.60 -3.21
C GLY A 30 17.25 1.49 -4.43
N VAL A 31 16.67 1.23 -5.62
CA VAL A 31 17.41 1.21 -6.90
C VAL A 31 18.01 2.60 -7.19
N THR A 32 17.18 3.65 -7.08
CA THR A 32 17.56 5.01 -7.49
C THR A 32 18.72 5.55 -6.65
N MET A 33 18.74 5.24 -5.36
CA MET A 33 19.79 5.67 -4.44
C MET A 33 21.06 4.81 -4.50
N LYS A 34 21.13 3.81 -5.41
CA LYS A 34 22.23 2.82 -5.46
C LYS A 34 22.55 2.24 -4.08
N LEU A 35 21.50 1.97 -3.31
CA LEU A 35 21.67 1.36 -2.00
C LEU A 35 22.11 -0.10 -2.20
N ASP A 36 23.03 -0.55 -1.37
CA ASP A 36 23.54 -1.92 -1.36
C ASP A 36 22.38 -2.93 -1.31
N ASN A 37 22.57 -4.16 -1.82
CA ASN A 37 21.49 -5.16 -1.91
C ASN A 37 20.75 -5.37 -0.58
N VAL A 38 21.46 -5.30 0.54
CA VAL A 38 20.89 -5.39 1.90
C VAL A 38 19.98 -4.20 2.21
N ALA A 39 20.41 -2.99 1.88
CA ALA A 39 19.64 -1.76 2.09
C ALA A 39 18.43 -1.68 1.15
N MET A 40 18.52 -2.26 -0.04
CA MET A 40 17.39 -2.40 -0.97
C MET A 40 16.28 -3.29 -0.40
N VAL A 41 16.65 -4.45 0.17
CA VAL A 41 15.72 -5.37 0.83
C VAL A 41 15.09 -4.72 2.08
N LEU A 42 15.90 -3.98 2.86
CA LEU A 42 15.42 -3.20 4.01
C LEU A 42 14.44 -2.09 3.60
N SER A 43 14.68 -1.37 2.50
CA SER A 43 13.74 -0.38 1.96
C SER A 43 12.43 -1.01 1.47
N GLY A 44 12.50 -2.18 0.83
CA GLY A 44 11.31 -2.93 0.43
C GLY A 44 10.48 -3.38 1.65
N LEU A 45 11.14 -3.89 2.69
CA LEU A 45 10.50 -4.24 3.96
C LEU A 45 9.91 -3.02 4.68
N ALA A 46 10.63 -1.89 4.72
CA ALA A 46 10.14 -0.65 5.30
C ALA A 46 8.87 -0.16 4.55
N GLY A 47 8.89 -0.21 3.22
CA GLY A 47 7.72 0.07 2.39
C GLY A 47 6.54 -0.86 2.68
N LEU A 48 6.79 -2.16 2.85
CA LEU A 48 5.79 -3.14 3.24
C LEU A 48 5.15 -2.79 4.59
N PHE A 49 5.94 -2.52 5.63
CA PHE A 49 5.44 -2.20 6.97
C PHE A 49 4.62 -0.90 6.98
N ILE A 50 5.06 0.13 6.25
CA ILE A 50 4.32 1.38 6.11
C ILE A 50 2.98 1.14 5.40
N GLY A 51 2.99 0.39 4.29
CA GLY A 51 1.79 0.05 3.55
C GLY A 51 0.80 -0.80 4.36
N LEU A 52 1.30 -1.72 5.19
CA LEU A 52 0.50 -2.50 6.13
C LEU A 52 -0.16 -1.61 7.20
N GLY A 53 0.60 -0.67 7.78
CA GLY A 53 0.09 0.26 8.77
C GLY A 53 -0.98 1.21 8.22
N VAL A 54 -0.73 1.79 7.05
CA VAL A 54 -1.71 2.64 6.35
C VAL A 54 -2.95 1.83 5.98
N GLY A 55 -2.78 0.64 5.39
CA GLY A 55 -3.89 -0.21 5.00
C GLY A 55 -4.73 -0.71 6.18
N TYR A 56 -4.14 -0.94 7.36
CA TYR A 56 -4.88 -1.22 8.59
C TYR A 56 -5.71 -0.02 9.06
N GLY A 57 -5.14 1.19 8.99
CA GLY A 57 -5.86 2.43 9.26
C GLY A 57 -7.04 2.63 8.31
N THR A 58 -6.81 2.43 7.00
CA THR A 58 -7.85 2.50 5.97
C THR A 58 -8.95 1.46 6.20
N LYS A 59 -8.58 0.21 6.51
CA LYS A 59 -9.55 -0.86 6.82
C LYS A 59 -10.40 -0.48 8.04
N LYS A 60 -9.78 0.03 9.10
CA LYS A 60 -10.49 0.49 10.31
C LYS A 60 -11.42 1.68 10.04
N SER A 61 -11.02 2.60 9.16
CA SER A 61 -11.90 3.70 8.72
C SER A 61 -13.07 3.21 7.87
N GLN A 62 -12.86 2.23 6.99
CA GLN A 62 -13.94 1.62 6.20
C GLN A 62 -14.95 0.91 7.11
N ASP A 63 -14.48 0.05 8.03
CA ASP A 63 -15.33 -0.67 9.00
C ASP A 63 -16.24 0.29 9.79
N LYS A 64 -15.69 1.43 10.24
CA LYS A 64 -16.46 2.48 10.92
C LYS A 64 -17.47 3.18 10.02
N SER A 65 -17.16 3.37 8.74
CA SER A 65 -18.09 4.00 7.80
C SER A 65 -19.25 3.07 7.43
N ASP A 66 -19.07 1.75 7.49
CA ASP A 66 -20.16 0.78 7.30
C ASP A 66 -21.07 0.66 8.52
N GLU A 67 -20.54 0.80 9.75
CA GLU A 67 -21.36 0.73 10.97
C GLU A 67 -22.23 1.98 11.20
N GLN A 68 -21.97 3.08 10.46
CA GLN A 68 -22.74 4.32 10.54
C GLN A 68 -23.82 4.50 9.45
N ASN A 69 -24.04 3.50 8.58
CA ASN A 69 -25.06 3.53 7.51
C ASN A 69 -26.20 2.55 7.76
#